data_AF-G0LYB5-F1
#
_entry.id   AF-G0LYB5-F1
#
_cell.length_a   1.000
_cell.length_b   1.000
_cell.length_c   1.000
_cell.angle_alpha   90.00
_cell.angle_beta   90.00
_cell.angle_gamma   90.00
#
_symmetry.space_group_name_H-M   'P 1'
#
loop_
_entity.id
_entity.type
_entity.pdbx_description
1 polymer ?
#
loop_
_entity_poly.entity_id
_entity_poly.type
_entity_poly.pdbx_seq_one_letter_code
_entity_poly.pdbx_strand_id
1 'polypeptide(L)'
;SLFIRQRKHLDRDIESIKQNIFDIGGIRVVTNYISDVYTIQKNLLSQSDITLIKTKDYIKNPKPSGYRSVHLVVSVPVFLSTGPVNTPVEIQIRTVGMD
;
A
#
# COMPACT_ATOMS: atom_id res chain seq x y z
N SER A 1 -12.16 26.73 29.67
CA SER A 1 -12.19 27.00 28.22
C SER A 1 -10.83 26.79 27.54
N LEU A 2 -9.70 27.25 28.12
CA LEU A 2 -8.35 27.08 27.54
C LEU A 2 -7.83 25.62 27.51
N PHE A 3 -8.05 24.86 28.59
CA PHE A 3 -7.59 23.47 28.74
C PHE A 3 -8.15 22.51 27.67
N ILE A 4 -9.39 22.75 27.24
CA ILE A 4 -10.05 21.93 26.21
C ILE A 4 -9.43 22.19 24.83
N ARG A 5 -9.04 23.44 24.54
CA ARG A 5 -8.37 23.80 23.27
C ARG A 5 -6.98 23.16 23.17
N GLN A 6 -6.23 23.13 24.26
CA GLN A 6 -4.88 22.56 24.27
C GLN A 6 -4.89 21.03 24.12
N ARG A 7 -5.85 20.33 24.76
CA ARG A 7 -6.07 18.89 24.54
C ARG A 7 -6.43 18.57 23.09
N LYS A 8 -7.38 19.30 22.49
CA LYS A 8 -7.76 19.10 21.07
C LYS A 8 -6.59 19.33 20.10
N HIS A 9 -5.65 20.20 20.44
CA HIS A 9 -4.46 20.43 19.61
C HIS A 9 -3.49 19.25 19.70
N LEU A 10 -3.21 18.76 20.92
CA LEU A 10 -2.40 17.55 21.13
C LEU A 10 -3.03 16.31 20.49
N ASP A 11 -4.35 16.13 20.59
CA ASP A 11 -5.05 15.00 19.97
C ASP A 11 -4.90 15.03 18.44
N ARG A 12 -5.02 16.21 17.83
CA ARG A 12 -4.77 16.42 16.38
C ARG A 12 -3.33 16.13 16.00
N ASP A 13 -2.37 16.56 16.80
CA ASP A 13 -0.96 16.31 16.54
C ASP A 13 -0.64 14.82 16.68
N ILE A 14 -1.22 14.12 17.65
CA ILE A 14 -1.05 12.66 17.80
C ILE A 14 -1.71 11.91 16.64
N GLU A 15 -2.91 12.28 16.20
CA GLU A 15 -3.53 11.67 15.01
C GLU A 15 -2.72 11.95 13.74
N SER A 16 -2.25 13.18 13.58
CA SER A 16 -1.39 13.57 12.45
C SER A 16 -0.07 12.79 12.47
N ILE A 17 0.60 12.68 13.62
CA ILE A 17 1.83 11.90 13.77
C ILE A 17 1.59 10.42 13.48
N LYS A 18 0.49 9.84 13.97
CA LYS A 18 0.10 8.46 13.64
C LYS A 18 -0.10 8.30 12.14
N GLN A 19 -0.82 9.22 11.48
CA GLN A 19 -1.02 9.15 10.02
C GLN A 19 0.28 9.32 9.23
N ASN A 20 1.22 10.14 9.70
CA ASN A 20 2.52 10.34 9.05
C ASN A 20 3.52 9.20 9.31
N ILE A 21 3.43 8.50 10.45
CA ILE A 21 4.30 7.34 10.74
C ILE A 21 3.94 6.13 9.86
N PHE A 22 2.65 5.97 9.51
CA PHE A 22 2.17 4.92 8.61
C PHE A 22 2.07 5.40 7.16
N ASP A 23 3.05 6.20 6.73
CA ASP A 23 3.16 6.63 5.34
C ASP A 23 3.12 5.40 4.42
N ILE A 24 2.55 5.55 3.22
CA ILE A 24 2.35 4.46 2.25
C ILE A 24 3.72 3.83 1.96
N GLY A 25 4.01 2.68 2.57
CA GLY A 25 5.16 1.87 2.22
C GLY A 25 5.04 1.44 0.76
N GLY A 26 6.13 1.50 0.01
CA GLY A 26 6.18 1.11 -1.40
C GLY A 26 7.01 -0.16 -1.59
N ILE A 27 6.40 -1.23 -2.08
CA ILE A 27 7.09 -2.47 -2.45
C ILE A 27 7.11 -2.60 -3.96
N ARG A 28 8.27 -2.94 -4.53
CA ARG A 28 8.39 -3.31 -5.94
C ARG A 28 8.78 -4.76 -6.08
N VAL A 29 7.96 -5.52 -6.80
CA VAL A 29 8.20 -6.92 -7.13
C VAL A 29 8.54 -7.01 -8.61
N VAL A 30 9.72 -7.52 -8.92
CA VAL A 30 10.20 -7.74 -10.29
C VAL A 30 10.15 -9.23 -10.60
N THR A 31 9.57 -9.59 -11.73
CA THR A 31 9.31 -10.97 -12.17
C THR A 31 9.91 -11.23 -13.55
N ASN A 32 10.03 -12.49 -13.96
CA ASN A 32 10.58 -12.81 -15.29
C ASN A 32 9.51 -12.72 -16.38
N TYR A 33 8.29 -13.19 -16.10
CA TYR A 33 7.21 -13.25 -17.09
C TYR A 33 5.94 -12.53 -16.62
N ILE A 34 5.12 -12.09 -17.59
CA ILE A 34 3.82 -11.45 -17.29
C ILE A 34 2.88 -12.41 -16.51
N SER A 35 2.95 -13.71 -16.79
CA SER A 35 2.20 -14.72 -16.04
C SER A 35 2.53 -14.71 -14.55
N ASP A 36 3.79 -14.43 -14.19
CA ASP A 36 4.24 -14.39 -12.81
C ASP A 36 3.65 -13.18 -12.09
N VAL A 37 3.48 -12.05 -12.79
CA VAL A 37 2.83 -10.84 -12.23
C VAL A 37 1.45 -11.18 -11.67
N TYR A 38 0.62 -11.86 -12.48
CA TYR A 38 -0.74 -12.23 -12.07
C TYR A 38 -0.75 -13.37 -11.05
N THR A 39 0.22 -14.27 -11.11
CA THR A 39 0.37 -15.34 -10.11
C THR A 39 0.70 -14.76 -8.73
N ILE A 40 1.64 -13.82 -8.67
CA ILE A 40 1.99 -13.11 -7.42
C ILE A 40 0.81 -12.29 -6.92
N GLN A 41 0.15 -11.52 -7.80
CA GLN A 41 -1.05 -10.77 -7.44
C GLN A 41 -2.11 -11.69 -6.80
N LYS A 42 -2.42 -12.81 -7.44
CA LYS A 42 -3.42 -13.76 -6.93
C LYS A 42 -3.01 -14.33 -5.57
N ASN A 43 -1.76 -14.77 -5.44
CA ASN A 43 -1.27 -15.37 -4.20
C ASN A 43 -1.27 -14.36 -3.05
N LEU A 44 -0.83 -13.13 -3.32
CA LEU A 44 -0.85 -12.03 -2.35
C LEU A 44 -2.28 -11.74 -1.87
N LEU A 45 -3.23 -11.59 -2.80
CA LEU A 45 -4.63 -11.28 -2.47
C LEU A 45 -5.40 -12.45 -1.86
N SER A 46 -4.82 -13.65 -1.83
CA SER A 46 -5.41 -14.82 -1.18
C SER A 46 -5.08 -14.93 0.31
N GLN A 47 -4.13 -14.12 0.80
CA GLN A 47 -3.73 -14.12 2.20
C GLN A 47 -4.81 -13.47 3.07
N SER A 48 -5.11 -14.08 4.22
CA SER A 48 -6.22 -13.66 5.09
C SER A 48 -6.00 -12.31 5.79
N ASP A 49 -4.75 -11.88 5.89
CA ASP A 49 -4.31 -10.63 6.53
C ASP A 49 -4.07 -9.49 5.52
N ILE A 50 -4.38 -9.71 4.24
CA ILE A 50 -4.25 -8.72 3.18
C ILE A 50 -5.64 -8.30 2.68
N THR A 51 -5.93 -7.01 2.78
CA THR A 51 -7.17 -6.44 2.20
C THR A 51 -6.84 -5.58 0.99
N LEU A 52 -7.41 -5.90 -0.17
CA LEU A 52 -7.27 -5.07 -1.36
C LEU A 52 -8.06 -3.76 -1.20
N ILE A 53 -7.39 -2.62 -1.35
CA ILE A 53 -8.01 -1.29 -1.38
C ILE A 53 -8.23 -0.84 -2.82
N LYS A 54 -7.21 -0.99 -3.69
CA LYS A 54 -7.25 -0.51 -5.08
C LYS A 54 -6.37 -1.33 -5.99
N THR A 55 -6.78 -1.51 -7.25
CA THR A 55 -5.94 -2.08 -8.32
C THR A 55 -5.90 -1.12 -9.51
N LYS A 56 -4.72 -0.97 -10.13
CA LYS A 56 -4.55 -0.39 -11.46
C LYS A 56 -3.70 -1.34 -12.30
N ASP A 57 -4.29 -1.85 -13.38
CA ASP A 57 -3.64 -2.79 -14.28
C ASP A 57 -3.13 -2.06 -15.54
N TYR A 58 -1.87 -1.60 -15.48
CA TYR A 58 -1.20 -0.97 -16.62
C TYR A 58 -0.57 -1.98 -17.57
N ILE A 59 -0.69 -3.28 -17.31
CA ILE A 59 -0.33 -4.30 -18.31
C ILE A 59 -1.46 -4.41 -19.33
N LYS A 60 -2.72 -4.44 -18.88
CA LYS A 60 -3.90 -4.43 -19.75
C LYS A 60 -4.16 -3.07 -20.38
N ASN A 61 -3.99 -1.99 -19.62
CA ASN A 61 -4.22 -0.62 -20.09
C ASN A 61 -2.96 0.23 -19.87
N PRO A 62 -1.92 0.09 -20.72
CA PRO A 62 -0.68 0.84 -20.58
C PRO A 62 -0.89 2.35 -20.58
N LYS A 63 -0.02 3.08 -19.88
CA LYS A 63 0.00 4.54 -19.99
C LYS A 63 0.43 4.96 -21.42
N PRO A 64 0.12 6.19 -21.87
CA PRO A 64 0.61 6.71 -23.14
C PRO A 64 2.13 6.64 -23.31
N SER A 65 2.89 6.66 -22.21
CA SER A 65 4.35 6.49 -22.22
C SER A 65 4.82 5.06 -22.51
N GLY A 66 3.92 4.09 -22.65
CA GLY A 66 4.25 2.67 -22.78
C GLY A 66 4.50 1.95 -21.45
N TYR A 67 4.40 2.65 -20.31
CA TYR A 67 4.62 2.09 -18.98
C TYR A 67 3.67 0.93 -18.66
N ARG A 68 4.22 -0.17 -18.11
CA ARG A 68 3.50 -1.38 -17.72
C ARG A 68 3.87 -1.85 -16.32
N SER A 69 2.86 -2.09 -15.49
CA SER A 69 2.96 -2.64 -14.14
C SER A 69 1.56 -2.91 -13.61
N VAL A 70 1.42 -3.83 -12.65
CA VAL A 70 0.20 -3.93 -11.83
C VAL A 70 0.46 -3.19 -10.53
N HIS A 71 -0.35 -2.17 -10.24
CA HIS A 71 -0.30 -1.43 -8.98
C HIS A 71 -1.43 -1.88 -8.09
N LEU A 72 -1.09 -2.36 -6.90
CA LEU A 72 -2.03 -2.72 -5.85
C LEU A 72 -1.85 -1.74 -4.70
N VAL A 73 -2.94 -1.24 -4.14
CA VAL A 73 -2.94 -0.64 -2.81
C VAL A 73 -3.63 -1.63 -1.90
N VAL A 74 -2.94 -2.09 -0.87
CA VAL A 74 -3.45 -3.09 0.09
C VAL A 74 -3.36 -2.55 1.51
N SER A 75 -4.22 -3.03 2.40
CA SER A 75 -4.10 -2.84 3.84
C SER A 75 -3.48 -4.09 4.47
N VAL A 76 -2.46 -3.91 5.31
CA VAL A 76 -1.82 -4.97 6.09
C VAL A 76 -1.73 -4.58 7.57
N PRO A 77 -1.80 -5.53 8.51
CA PRO A 77 -1.62 -5.23 9.92
C PRO A 77 -0.14 -5.03 10.26
N VAL A 78 0.21 -3.85 10.78
CA VAL A 78 1.53 -3.55 11.35
C VAL A 78 1.42 -3.64 12.87
N PHE A 79 2.19 -4.55 13.48
CA PHE A 79 2.16 -4.79 14.91
C PHE A 79 3.10 -3.83 15.64
N LEU A 80 2.52 -2.98 16.48
CA LEU A 80 3.25 -2.03 17.33
C LEU A 80 3.15 -2.43 18.80
N SER A 81 3.88 -1.75 19.66
CA SER A 81 3.77 -1.93 21.13
C SER A 81 2.36 -1.69 21.65
N THR A 82 1.53 -0.93 20.95
CA THR A 82 0.13 -0.64 21.29
C THR A 82 -0.89 -1.57 20.63
N GLY A 83 -0.44 -2.57 19.86
CA GLY A 83 -1.29 -3.48 19.10
C GLY A 83 -1.20 -3.30 17.58
N PRO A 84 -1.97 -4.08 16.80
CA PRO A 84 -1.98 -4.01 15.35
C PRO A 84 -2.65 -2.73 14.83
N VAL A 85 -2.03 -2.12 13.82
CA VAL A 85 -2.59 -0.99 13.07
C VAL A 85 -2.65 -1.38 11.61
N ASN A 86 -3.83 -1.25 10.99
CA ASN A 86 -3.99 -1.49 9.57
C ASN A 86 -3.36 -0.34 8.78
N THR A 87 -2.35 -0.66 7.98
CA THR A 87 -1.54 0.32 7.25
C THR A 87 -1.65 0.08 5.75
N PRO A 88 -1.92 1.13 4.94
CA PRO A 88 -1.91 1.02 3.49
C PRO A 88 -0.49 0.87 2.94
N VAL A 89 -0.32 -0.01 1.97
CA VAL A 89 0.95 -0.27 1.26
C VAL A 89 0.68 -0.30 -0.25
N GLU A 90 1.49 0.40 -1.03
CA GLU A 90 1.49 0.30 -2.49
C GLU A 90 2.46 -0.81 -2.92
N ILE A 91 1.98 -1.72 -3.75
CA ILE A 91 2.76 -2.82 -4.31
C ILE A 91 2.72 -2.70 -5.84
N GLN A 92 3.90 -2.57 -6.44
CA GLN A 92 4.08 -2.51 -7.89
C GLN A 92 4.72 -3.81 -8.38
N ILE A 93 3.98 -4.58 -9.17
CA ILE A 93 4.43 -5.87 -9.71
C ILE A 93 4.67 -5.71 -11.21
N ARG A 94 5.90 -5.97 -11.67
CA ARG A 94 6.30 -5.81 -13.08
C ARG A 94 7.28 -6.90 -13.51
N THR A 95 7.55 -6.98 -14.81
CA THR A 95 8.60 -7.86 -15.33
C THR A 95 9.95 -7.14 -15.43
N VAL A 96 11.05 -7.88 -15.52
CA VAL A 96 12.41 -7.33 -15.73
C VAL A 96 12.49 -6.47 -16.99
N GLY A 97 11.78 -6.85 -18.06
CA GLY A 97 11.74 -6.10 -19.32
C GLY A 97 10.73 -4.94 -19.34
N MET A 98 10.10 -4.62 -18.21
CA MET A 98 9.19 -3.48 -18.04
C MET A 98 9.82 -2.33 -17.23
N ASP A 99 11.15 -2.34 -17.09
CA ASP A 99 11.95 -1.14 -16.81
C ASP A 99 12.25 -0.36 -18.10
#